data_AF-A0A7R9DW69-F1
#
_entry.id   AF-A0A7R9DW69-F1
#
_cell.length_a   1.000
_cell.length_b   1.000
_cell.length_c   1.000
_cell.angle_alpha   90.00
_cell.angle_beta   90.00
_cell.angle_gamma   90.00
#
_symmetry.space_group_name_H-M   'P 1'
#
loop_
_entity.id
_entity.type
_entity.pdbx_description
1 polymer ?
#
loop_
_entity_poly.entity_id
_entity_poly.type
_entity_poly.pdbx_seq_one_letter_code
_entity_poly.pdbx_strand_id
1 'polypeptide(L)'
;YSVDDDGHYQFSCQHGPSECYGNRVQACALAELSDNLDLQVEFVNCAMSSANSSTSGPLCASKLGVDYSPVQECVDGTTGDQLTVYNGNRTTSFSPKYAYVPWVAING
;
A
#
# COMPACT_ATOMS: atom_id res chain seq x y z
N TYR A 1 -0.27 3.40 13.47
CA TYR A 1 -0.44 4.82 13.11
C TYR A 1 -0.86 5.56 14.37
N SER A 2 -0.65 6.88 14.39
CA SER A 2 -1.23 7.80 15.39
C SER A 2 -2.03 8.87 14.67
N VAL A 3 -2.77 9.67 15.44
CA VAL A 3 -3.47 10.87 14.94
C VAL A 3 -2.88 12.04 15.72
N ASP A 4 -2.47 13.10 15.03
CA ASP A 4 -1.99 14.32 15.68
C ASP A 4 -3.13 15.23 16.16
N ASP A 5 -2.79 16.36 16.79
CA ASP A 5 -3.75 17.29 17.39
C ASP A 5 -4.69 17.94 16.35
N ASP A 6 -4.27 17.98 15.07
CA ASP A 6 -5.04 18.52 13.95
C ASP A 6 -5.91 17.44 13.26
N GLY A 7 -5.84 16.19 13.74
CA GLY A 7 -6.62 15.08 13.20
C GLY A 7 -5.97 14.38 12.01
N HIS A 8 -4.70 14.65 11.70
CA HIS A 8 -4.00 14.00 10.60
C HIS A 8 -3.38 12.67 11.02
N TYR A 9 -3.45 11.68 10.12
CA TYR A 9 -2.85 10.38 10.34
C TYR A 9 -1.33 10.43 10.16
N GLN A 10 -0.63 9.85 11.13
CA GLN A 10 0.83 9.71 11.12
C GLN A 10 1.20 8.22 11.08
N PHE A 11 2.03 7.85 10.11
CA PHE A 11 2.46 6.47 9.89
C PHE A 11 3.95 6.30 10.20
N SER A 12 4.29 5.22 10.89
CA SER A 12 5.67 4.83 11.18
C SER A 12 5.87 3.40 10.69
N CYS A 13 6.95 3.20 9.92
CA CYS A 13 7.30 1.93 9.28
C CYS A 13 8.74 1.56 9.61
N GLN A 14 9.09 0.27 9.57
CA GLN A 14 10.39 -0.26 10.02
C GLN A 14 11.56 0.29 9.20
N HIS A 15 11.32 0.60 7.93
CA HIS A 15 12.29 1.14 6.99
C HIS A 15 12.05 2.64 6.70
N GLY A 16 11.37 3.34 7.62
CA GLY A 16 11.18 4.78 7.57
C GLY A 16 10.07 5.27 6.62
N PRO A 17 10.00 6.59 6.36
CA PRO A 17 8.88 7.21 5.64
C PRO A 17 8.71 6.71 4.21
N SER A 18 9.79 6.33 3.53
CA SER A 18 9.72 5.80 2.17
C SER A 18 8.94 4.49 2.10
N GLU A 19 9.12 3.59 3.08
CA GLU A 19 8.31 2.37 3.16
C GLU A 19 6.83 2.70 3.39
N CYS A 20 6.51 3.65 4.28
CA CYS A 20 5.13 4.07 4.48
C CYS A 20 4.50 4.63 3.21
N TYR A 21 5.24 5.46 2.45
CA TYR A 21 4.77 5.98 1.17
C TYR A 21 4.57 4.85 0.14
N GLY A 22 5.51 3.91 0.05
CA GLY A 22 5.38 2.74 -0.83
C GLY A 22 4.17 1.87 -0.50
N ASN A 23 3.90 1.64 0.79
CA ASN A 23 2.73 0.92 1.25
C ASN A 23 1.43 1.63 0.87
N ARG A 24 1.40 2.97 0.97
CA ARG A 24 0.26 3.80 0.54
C ARG A 24 0.04 3.72 -0.98
N VAL A 25 1.10 3.80 -1.77
CA VAL A 25 1.05 3.63 -3.24
C VAL A 25 0.48 2.26 -3.61
N GLN A 26 0.97 1.18 -2.99
CA GLN A 26 0.45 -0.16 -3.25
C GLN A 26 -1.02 -0.29 -2.82
N ALA A 27 -1.41 0.24 -1.66
CA ALA A 27 -2.80 0.21 -1.21
C ALA A 27 -3.74 0.96 -2.17
N CYS A 28 -3.34 2.13 -2.64
CA CYS A 28 -4.10 2.90 -3.64
C CYS A 28 -4.17 2.17 -4.99
N ALA A 29 -3.06 1.62 -5.49
CA ALA A 29 -3.07 0.88 -6.74
C ALA A 29 -3.99 -0.35 -6.68
N LEU A 30 -4.00 -1.08 -5.56
CA LEU A 30 -4.90 -2.21 -5.36
C LEU A 30 -6.39 -1.79 -5.33
N ALA A 31 -6.69 -0.61 -4.78
CA ALA A 31 -8.05 -0.06 -4.77
C ALA A 31 -8.51 0.36 -6.18
N GLU A 32 -7.67 1.10 -6.91
CA GLU A 32 -7.96 1.57 -8.27
C GLU A 32 -8.05 0.42 -9.28
N LEU A 33 -7.26 -0.64 -9.09
CA LEU A 33 -7.24 -1.83 -9.94
C LEU A 33 -8.18 -2.94 -9.42
N SER A 34 -9.15 -2.61 -8.56
CA SER A 34 -10.01 -3.59 -7.87
C SER A 34 -10.77 -4.54 -8.82
N ASP A 35 -11.06 -4.11 -10.04
CA ASP A 35 -11.74 -4.91 -11.07
C ASP A 35 -10.82 -5.87 -11.85
N ASN A 36 -9.50 -5.81 -11.65
CA ASN A 36 -8.54 -6.66 -12.36
C ASN A 36 -7.44 -7.19 -11.43
N LEU A 37 -7.63 -8.42 -10.95
CA LEU A 37 -6.72 -9.10 -10.04
C LEU A 37 -5.33 -9.34 -10.64
N ASP A 38 -5.22 -9.63 -11.94
CA ASP A 38 -3.93 -9.86 -12.58
C ASP A 38 -3.10 -8.57 -12.56
N LEU A 39 -3.70 -7.43 -12.91
CA LEU A 39 -3.04 -6.13 -12.84
C LEU A 39 -2.64 -5.75 -11.41
N GLN A 40 -3.44 -6.09 -10.40
CA GLN A 40 -3.08 -5.88 -8.99
C GLN A 40 -1.78 -6.63 -8.63
N VAL A 41 -1.73 -7.92 -8.96
CA VAL A 41 -0.57 -8.77 -8.67
C VAL A 41 0.65 -8.31 -9.45
N GLU A 42 0.50 -8.01 -10.74
CA GLU A 42 1.59 -7.53 -11.58
C GLU A 42 2.13 -6.17 -11.13
N PHE A 43 1.26 -5.25 -10.70
CA PHE A 43 1.67 -3.95 -10.17
C PHE A 43 2.50 -4.11 -8.89
N VAL A 44 2.00 -4.89 -7.93
CA VAL A 44 2.73 -5.15 -6.67
C VAL A 44 4.05 -5.86 -6.96
N ASN A 45 4.07 -6.87 -7.84
CA ASN A 45 5.29 -7.58 -8.21
C ASN A 45 6.33 -6.64 -8.85
N CYS A 46 5.89 -5.77 -9.76
CA CYS A 46 6.76 -4.75 -10.35
C CYS A 46 7.34 -3.81 -9.29
N ALA A 47 6.51 -3.32 -8.36
CA ALA A 47 6.95 -2.40 -7.33
C ALA A 47 7.94 -3.06 -6.36
N MET A 48 7.65 -4.27 -5.91
CA MET A 48 8.50 -5.04 -5.00
C MET A 48 9.83 -5.48 -5.63
N SER A 49 9.87 -5.63 -6.95
CA SER A 49 11.09 -5.98 -7.70
C SER A 49 11.92 -4.76 -8.12
N SER A 50 11.44 -3.54 -7.86
CA SER A 50 12.15 -2.31 -8.20
C SER A 50 13.32 -2.05 -7.25
N ALA A 51 14.40 -1.47 -7.78
CA ALA A 51 15.51 -0.98 -6.96
C ALA A 51 15.09 0.11 -5.96
N ASN A 52 14.00 0.82 -6.27
CA ASN A 52 13.38 1.79 -5.36
C ASN A 52 11.87 1.53 -5.32
N SER A 53 11.47 0.59 -4.47
CA SER A 53 10.08 0.09 -4.38
C SER A 53 9.10 1.17 -3.92
N SER A 54 9.56 2.14 -3.14
CA SER A 54 8.73 3.24 -2.63
C SER A 54 8.32 4.24 -3.70
N THR A 55 9.07 4.38 -4.79
CA THR A 55 8.82 5.40 -5.83
C THR A 55 8.55 4.79 -7.21
N SER A 56 8.42 3.47 -7.31
CA SER A 56 8.22 2.77 -8.58
C SER A 56 6.79 2.77 -9.12
N GLY A 57 5.81 3.33 -8.39
CA GLY A 57 4.41 3.36 -8.80
C GLY A 57 4.19 3.83 -10.24
N PRO A 58 4.66 5.03 -10.64
CA PRO A 58 4.52 5.52 -12.02
C PRO A 58 5.19 4.61 -13.07
N LEU A 59 6.37 4.07 -12.74
CA LEU A 59 7.10 3.15 -13.62
C LEU A 59 6.29 1.87 -13.85
N CYS A 60 5.72 1.31 -12.79
CA CYS A 60 4.94 0.07 -12.85
C CYS A 60 3.62 0.27 -13.57
N ALA A 61 2.91 1.37 -13.30
CA ALA A 61 1.72 1.73 -14.05
C ALA A 61 2.01 1.86 -15.55
N SER A 62 3.09 2.55 -15.93
CA SER A 62 3.51 2.69 -17.33
C SER A 62 3.83 1.35 -17.99
N LYS A 63 4.55 0.44 -17.31
CA LYS A 63 4.86 -0.91 -17.84
C LYS A 63 3.62 -1.76 -18.09
N LEU A 64 2.58 -1.56 -17.29
CA LEU A 64 1.33 -2.33 -17.34
C LEU A 64 0.23 -1.66 -18.18
N GLY A 65 0.50 -0.47 -18.73
CA GLY A 65 -0.50 0.29 -19.48
C GLY A 65 -1.64 0.83 -18.61
N VAL A 66 -1.38 1.05 -17.32
CA VAL A 66 -2.32 1.59 -16.34
C VAL A 66 -2.15 3.11 -16.25
N ASP A 67 -3.25 3.85 -16.18
CA ASP A 67 -3.22 5.27 -15.83
C ASP A 67 -2.88 5.43 -14.34
N TYR A 68 -1.78 6.10 -14.05
CA TYR A 68 -1.32 6.32 -12.67
C TYR A 68 -1.99 7.51 -12.00
N SER A 69 -2.66 8.40 -12.74
CA SER A 69 -3.26 9.61 -12.19
C SER A 69 -4.27 9.32 -11.05
N PRO A 70 -5.20 8.36 -11.16
CA PRO A 70 -6.09 8.00 -10.05
C PRO A 70 -5.35 7.47 -8.82
N VAL A 71 -4.29 6.68 -9.04
CA VAL A 71 -3.44 6.16 -7.95
C VAL A 71 -2.74 7.32 -7.23
N GLN A 72 -2.19 8.27 -7.97
CA GLN A 72 -1.55 9.45 -7.41
C GLN A 72 -2.54 10.33 -6.64
N GLU A 73 -3.76 10.53 -7.15
CA GLU A 73 -4.82 11.26 -6.45
C GLU A 73 -5.22 10.58 -5.14
N CYS A 74 -5.33 9.25 -5.14
CA CYS A 74 -5.55 8.47 -3.91
C CYS A 74 -4.39 8.63 -2.91
N VAL A 75 -3.14 8.62 -3.39
CA VAL A 75 -1.95 8.77 -2.55
C VAL A 75 -1.90 10.16 -1.91
N ASP A 76 -2.24 11.21 -2.64
CA ASP A 76 -2.20 12.59 -2.12
C ASP A 76 -3.45 12.94 -1.31
N GLY A 77 -4.56 12.22 -1.52
CA GLY A 77 -5.84 12.43 -0.86
C GLY A 77 -6.05 11.60 0.42
N THR A 78 -7.15 11.88 1.12
CA THR A 78 -7.51 11.19 2.37
C THR A 78 -7.79 9.69 2.19
N THR A 79 -8.13 9.26 0.97
CA THR A 79 -8.36 7.84 0.62
C THR A 79 -7.12 6.99 0.93
N GLY A 80 -5.92 7.46 0.59
CA GLY A 80 -4.69 6.72 0.89
C GLY A 80 -4.45 6.54 2.39
N ASP A 81 -4.80 7.53 3.21
CA ASP A 81 -4.72 7.40 4.68
C ASP A 81 -5.74 6.38 5.20
N GLN A 82 -6.99 6.45 4.71
CA GLN A 82 -8.05 5.52 5.08
C GLN A 82 -7.69 4.07 4.73
N LEU A 83 -7.15 3.84 3.53
CA LEU A 83 -6.68 2.52 3.11
C LEU A 83 -5.52 2.02 3.98
N THR A 84 -4.58 2.90 4.32
CA THR A 84 -3.44 2.54 5.19
C THR A 84 -3.90 2.19 6.61
N VAL A 85 -4.85 2.95 7.16
CA VAL A 85 -5.50 2.67 8.45
C VAL A 85 -6.26 1.34 8.41
N TYR A 86 -7.07 1.13 7.36
CA TYR A 86 -7.82 -0.10 7.15
C TYR A 86 -6.91 -1.33 7.12
N ASN A 87 -5.82 -1.28 6.35
CA ASN A 87 -4.84 -2.36 6.26
C ASN A 87 -4.08 -2.56 7.59
N GLY A 88 -3.74 -1.48 8.29
CA GLY A 88 -3.14 -1.54 9.61
C GLY A 88 -4.05 -2.25 10.62
N ASN A 89 -5.33 -1.90 10.66
CA ASN A 89 -6.31 -2.52 11.55
C ASN A 89 -6.57 -3.99 11.22
N ARG A 90 -6.62 -4.35 9.93
CA ARG A 90 -6.69 -5.76 9.49
C ARG A 90 -5.49 -6.57 9.96
N THR A 91 -4.30 -5.99 9.89
CA THR A 91 -3.05 -6.65 10.29
C THR A 91 -2.98 -6.84 11.80
N THR A 92 -3.34 -5.82 12.60
CA THR A 92 -3.27 -5.88 14.06
C THR A 92 -4.39 -6.71 14.69
N SER A 93 -5.53 -6.85 14.01
CA SER A 93 -6.65 -7.70 14.45
C SER A 93 -6.51 -9.17 14.03
N PHE A 94 -5.52 -9.52 13.21
CA PHE A 94 -5.28 -10.89 12.77
C PHE A 94 -4.95 -11.82 13.97
N SER A 95 -5.51 -13.03 13.95
CA SER A 95 -5.28 -14.08 14.92
C SER A 95 -4.99 -15.40 14.20
N PRO A 96 -3.92 -16.14 14.54
CA PRO A 96 -2.97 -15.88 15.63
C PRO A 96 -2.11 -14.63 15.38
N LYS A 97 -1.62 -13.97 16.44
CA LYS A 97 -0.77 -12.79 16.26
C LYS A 97 0.45 -13.13 15.40
N TYR A 98 0.70 -12.32 14.36
CA TYR A 98 1.89 -12.43 13.53
C TYR A 98 3.14 -12.14 14.35
N ALA A 99 4.25 -12.82 14.03
CA ALA A 99 5.52 -12.66 14.74
C ALA A 99 6.63 -12.03 13.86
N TYR A 100 6.45 -12.03 12.55
CA TYR A 100 7.41 -11.52 11.56
C TYR A 100 6.69 -11.21 10.24
N VAL A 101 7.41 -10.57 9.32
CA VAL A 101 6.97 -10.38 7.92
C VAL A 101 8.00 -11.02 6.97
N PRO A 102 7.57 -11.61 5.83
CA PRO A 102 6.17 -11.79 5.39
C PRO A 102 5.40 -12.82 6.25
N TRP A 103 4.10 -12.60 6.42
CA TRP A 103 3.19 -13.49 7.15
C TRP A 103 2.11 -14.03 6.20
N VAL A 104 2.03 -15.35 6.06
CA VAL A 104 1.09 -16.02 5.14
C VAL A 104 0.18 -16.94 5.94
N ALA A 105 -1.13 -16.80 5.72
CA ALA A 105 -2.17 -17.62 6.33
C ALA A 105 -2.91 -18.42 5.24
N ILE A 106 -3.14 -19.71 5.47
CA ILE A 106 -3.90 -20.59 4.56
C ILE A 106 -5.08 -21.14 5.35
N ASN A 107 -6.30 -20.77 4.93
CA ASN A 107 -7.55 -21.04 5.65
C ASN A 107 -7.69 -20.32 7.00
N GLY A 108 -7.04 -19.16 7.16
CA GLY A 108 -7.02 -18.39 8.40
C GLY A 108 -5.96 -18.88 9.36
#